data_AF-A0A2N5U7C4-F1
#
_entry.id   AF-A0A2N5U7C4-F1
#
_cell.length_a   1.000
_cell.length_b   1.000
_cell.length_c   1.000
_cell.angle_alpha   90.00
_cell.angle_beta   90.00
_cell.angle_gamma   90.00
#
_symmetry.space_group_name_H-M   'P 1'
#
loop_
_entity.id
_entity.type
_entity.pdbx_description
1 polymer ?
#
loop_
_entity_poly.entity_id
_entity_poly.type
_entity_poly.pdbx_seq_one_letter_code
_entity_poly.pdbx_strand_id
1 'polypeptide(L)'
;MTPNPNRFAPLTQTLPLTKRTWLATGINVFRKIFDMKRKDLIKYIADTANKFYGQPAKPLQIDTVANLVMGRNTFFLAGTGFGKSRIAEIYYKLILQKKTCGCTSLESVGLPWR
;
A
#
# COMPACT_ATOMS: atom_id res chain seq x y z
N MET A 1 -11.55 -13.80 42.45
CA MET A 1 -12.10 -13.39 41.13
C MET A 1 -11.14 -13.90 40.06
N THR A 2 -11.47 -14.98 39.37
CA THR A 2 -10.63 -15.52 38.30
C THR A 2 -10.81 -14.64 37.05
N PRO A 3 -9.73 -14.24 36.35
CA PRO A 3 -9.87 -13.50 35.10
C PRO A 3 -10.62 -14.36 34.08
N ASN A 4 -11.59 -13.75 33.39
CA ASN A 4 -12.36 -14.39 32.33
C ASN A 4 -11.40 -14.93 31.24
N PRO A 5 -11.38 -16.24 30.97
CA PRO A 5 -10.47 -16.85 29.99
C PRO A 5 -10.71 -16.35 28.56
N ASN A 6 -11.85 -15.72 28.29
CA ASN A 6 -12.20 -15.17 26.97
C ASN A 6 -11.75 -13.71 26.78
N ARG A 7 -10.98 -13.12 27.71
CA ARG A 7 -10.53 -11.71 27.60
C ARG A 7 -9.63 -11.44 26.39
N PHE A 8 -9.01 -12.49 25.84
CA PHE A 8 -8.12 -12.41 24.68
C PHE A 8 -8.59 -13.26 23.50
N ALA A 9 -9.84 -13.74 23.50
CA ALA A 9 -10.38 -14.37 22.30
C ALA A 9 -10.37 -13.33 21.18
N PRO A 10 -9.59 -13.51 20.10
CA PRO A 10 -9.71 -12.62 18.96
C PRO A 10 -11.15 -12.73 18.49
N LEU A 11 -11.85 -11.60 18.39
CA LEU A 11 -13.08 -11.53 17.62
C LEU A 11 -12.67 -11.80 16.17
N THR A 12 -12.62 -13.06 15.77
CA THR A 12 -12.29 -13.52 14.43
C THR A 12 -13.48 -13.25 13.50
N GLN A 13 -13.95 -12.00 13.47
CA GLN A 13 -14.78 -11.48 12.40
C GLN A 13 -13.86 -11.29 11.19
N THR A 14 -13.54 -12.42 10.54
CA THR A 14 -13.00 -12.38 9.18
C THR A 14 -14.13 -11.89 8.29
N LEU A 15 -14.27 -10.57 8.17
CA LEU A 15 -15.20 -9.97 7.24
C LEU A 15 -14.94 -10.56 5.84
N PRO A 16 -15.96 -11.07 5.14
CA PRO A 16 -15.77 -11.61 3.80
C PRO A 16 -15.15 -10.54 2.92
N LEU A 17 -14.00 -10.89 2.32
CA LEU A 17 -13.17 -10.00 1.53
C LEU A 17 -13.82 -9.71 0.18
N THR A 18 -14.97 -9.06 0.15
CA THR A 18 -15.65 -8.77 -1.11
C THR A 18 -16.55 -7.55 -0.94
N LYS A 19 -16.22 -6.51 -1.72
CA LYS A 19 -16.88 -5.20 -1.89
C LYS A 19 -16.25 -4.08 -1.07
N ARG A 20 -15.08 -3.64 -1.53
CA ARG A 20 -14.61 -2.27 -1.31
C ARG A 20 -15.67 -1.34 -1.91
N THR A 21 -16.34 -0.54 -1.08
CA THR A 21 -17.20 0.55 -1.56
C THR A 21 -16.26 1.57 -2.19
N TRP A 22 -16.29 1.68 -3.52
CA TRP A 22 -15.53 2.70 -4.24
C TRP A 22 -15.96 4.06 -3.68
N LEU A 23 -15.10 4.69 -2.89
CA LEU A 23 -15.41 5.98 -2.27
C LEU A 23 -15.48 7.03 -3.38
N ALA A 24 -16.60 7.74 -3.48
CA ALA A 24 -16.82 8.80 -4.48
C ALA A 24 -15.75 9.92 -4.41
N THR A 25 -15.11 10.07 -3.24
CA THR A 25 -14.14 11.12 -2.94
C THR A 25 -12.79 10.57 -2.43
N GLY A 26 -12.57 9.24 -2.51
CA GLY A 26 -11.41 8.58 -1.91
C GLY A 26 -10.31 8.18 -2.90
N ILE A 27 -9.12 7.88 -2.35
CA ILE A 27 -7.98 7.36 -3.11
C ILE A 27 -8.29 5.92 -3.56
N ASN A 28 -8.55 5.75 -4.85
CA ASN A 28 -8.87 4.46 -5.45
C ASN A 28 -7.67 3.80 -6.12
N VAL A 29 -7.35 2.59 -5.67
CA VAL A 29 -6.42 1.72 -6.40
C VAL A 29 -7.13 1.18 -7.65
N PHE A 30 -6.41 1.11 -8.77
CA PHE A 30 -6.98 0.60 -10.02
C PHE A 30 -7.57 -0.80 -9.84
N ARG A 31 -8.79 -0.99 -10.38
CA ARG A 31 -9.49 -2.28 -10.38
C ARG A 31 -8.63 -3.42 -10.93
N LYS A 32 -7.82 -3.15 -11.95
CA LYS A 32 -6.86 -4.10 -12.51
C LYS A 32 -5.83 -4.62 -11.51
N ILE A 33 -5.33 -3.77 -10.61
CA ILE A 33 -4.35 -4.14 -9.57
C ILE A 33 -5.05 -4.86 -8.43
N PHE A 34 -6.27 -4.43 -8.09
CA PHE A 34 -7.08 -5.03 -7.05
C PHE A 34 -7.53 -6.46 -7.39
N ASP A 35 -7.92 -6.71 -8.63
CA ASP A 35 -8.40 -8.02 -9.08
C ASP A 35 -7.26 -9.05 -9.29
N MET A 36 -5.99 -8.66 -9.13
CA MET A 36 -4.86 -9.59 -9.26
C MET A 36 -4.82 -10.58 -8.10
N LYS A 37 -4.37 -11.81 -8.37
CA LYS A 37 -4.06 -12.77 -7.32
C LYS A 37 -2.90 -12.23 -6.46
N ARG A 38 -2.94 -12.50 -5.15
CA ARG A 38 -1.91 -12.03 -4.18
C ARG A 38 -0.47 -12.29 -4.66
N LYS A 39 -0.21 -13.48 -5.22
CA LYS A 39 1.14 -13.86 -5.70
C LYS A 39 1.64 -12.93 -6.81
N ASP A 40 0.75 -12.58 -7.75
CA ASP A 40 1.06 -11.70 -8.88
C ASP A 40 1.17 -10.25 -8.41
N LEU A 41 0.30 -9.85 -7.47
CA LEU A 41 0.37 -8.53 -6.82
C LEU A 41 1.69 -8.30 -6.09
N ILE A 42 2.16 -9.27 -5.30
CA ILE A 42 3.44 -9.19 -4.58
C ILE A 42 4.60 -9.04 -5.55
N LYS A 43 4.62 -9.83 -6.64
CA LYS A 43 5.64 -9.73 -7.69
C LYS A 43 5.62 -8.35 -8.36
N TYR A 44 4.43 -7.84 -8.68
CA TYR A 44 4.26 -6.53 -9.29
C TYR A 44 4.74 -5.39 -8.38
N ILE A 45 4.43 -5.46 -7.09
CA ILE A 45 4.91 -4.48 -6.09
C ILE A 45 6.43 -4.56 -5.95
N ALA A 46 7.00 -5.76 -5.90
CA ALA A 46 8.45 -5.97 -5.81
C ALA A 46 9.18 -5.39 -7.04
N ASP A 47 8.67 -5.65 -8.24
CA ASP A 47 9.19 -5.09 -9.49
C ASP A 47 9.09 -3.56 -9.52
N THR A 48 7.94 -3.01 -9.10
CA THR A 48 7.72 -1.56 -9.02
C THR A 48 8.69 -0.91 -8.04
N ALA A 49 8.91 -1.52 -6.87
CA ALA A 49 9.84 -1.01 -5.87
C ALA A 49 11.29 -1.08 -6.35
N ASN A 50 11.67 -2.19 -7.01
CA ASN A 50 13.01 -2.36 -7.56
C ASN A 50 13.30 -1.34 -8.68
N LYS A 51 12.32 -1.08 -9.56
CA LYS A 51 12.44 -0.06 -10.61
C LYS A 51 12.61 1.35 -10.04
N PHE A 52 11.95 1.66 -8.93
CA PHE A 52 11.95 3.00 -8.37
C PHE A 52 13.19 3.31 -7.52
N TYR A 53 13.62 2.38 -6.67
CA TYR A 53 14.76 2.59 -5.77
C TYR A 53 16.07 1.95 -6.26
N GLY A 54 16.03 1.15 -7.33
CA GLY A 54 17.17 0.35 -7.79
C GLY A 54 17.58 -0.74 -6.79
N GLN A 55 16.76 -1.01 -5.78
CA GLN A 55 17.05 -1.94 -4.69
C GLN A 55 15.81 -2.79 -4.39
N PRO A 56 16.00 -4.09 -4.09
CA PRO A 56 14.89 -4.94 -3.69
C PRO A 56 14.28 -4.43 -2.37
N ALA A 57 12.96 -4.25 -2.37
CA ALA A 57 12.23 -3.90 -1.16
C ALA A 57 12.22 -5.08 -0.18
N LYS A 58 12.14 -4.76 1.12
CA LYS A 58 12.04 -5.80 2.16
C LYS A 58 10.71 -6.54 2.00
N PRO A 59 10.67 -7.87 2.24
CA PRO A 59 9.44 -8.67 2.08
C PRO A 59 8.27 -8.12 2.88
N LEU A 60 8.55 -7.66 4.11
CA LEU A 60 7.57 -7.11 5.03
C LEU A 60 7.03 -5.72 4.60
N GLN A 61 7.82 -4.93 3.85
CA GLN A 61 7.32 -3.72 3.20
C GLN A 61 6.34 -4.09 2.08
N ILE A 62 6.68 -5.09 1.26
CA ILE A 62 5.86 -5.56 0.14
C ILE A 62 4.52 -6.12 0.64
N ASP A 63 4.54 -6.96 1.69
CA ASP A 63 3.32 -7.51 2.29
C ASP A 63 2.43 -6.43 2.90
N THR A 64 3.04 -5.41 3.52
CA THR A 64 2.28 -4.25 4.05
C THR A 64 1.56 -3.53 2.91
N VAL A 65 2.26 -3.23 1.81
CA VAL A 65 1.65 -2.57 0.64
C VAL A 65 0.57 -3.45 0.00
N ALA A 66 0.79 -4.76 -0.11
CA ALA A 66 -0.19 -5.68 -0.69
C ALA A 66 -1.49 -5.69 0.11
N ASN A 67 -1.41 -5.70 1.44
CA ASN A 67 -2.58 -5.63 2.30
C ASN A 67 -3.31 -4.27 2.18
N LEU A 68 -2.57 -3.16 2.07
CA LEU A 68 -3.15 -1.83 1.82
C LEU A 68 -3.90 -1.77 0.49
N VAL A 69 -3.33 -2.36 -0.57
CA VAL A 69 -3.96 -2.45 -1.90
C VAL A 69 -5.26 -3.26 -1.83
N MET A 70 -5.24 -4.38 -1.10
CA MET A 70 -6.43 -5.21 -0.85
C MET A 70 -7.48 -4.52 0.04
N GLY A 71 -7.21 -3.32 0.54
CA GLY A 71 -8.13 -2.55 1.39
C GLY A 71 -8.23 -3.08 2.82
N ARG A 72 -7.22 -3.82 3.28
CA ARG A 72 -7.12 -4.29 4.67
C ARG A 72 -6.44 -3.22 5.52
N ASN A 73 -6.98 -2.98 6.71
CA ASN A 73 -6.32 -2.14 7.69
C ASN A 73 -5.11 -2.91 8.22
N THR A 74 -3.91 -2.35 8.04
CA THR A 74 -2.67 -2.96 8.49
C THR A 74 -1.94 -2.09 9.48
N PHE A 75 -1.64 -2.65 10.64
CA PHE A 75 -0.68 -2.11 11.57
C PHE A 75 0.60 -2.93 11.45
N PHE A 76 1.73 -2.26 11.26
CA PHE A 76 3.02 -2.91 11.19
C PHE A 76 3.96 -2.28 12.23
N LEU A 77 4.54 -3.11 13.10
CA LEU A 77 5.47 -2.68 14.13
C LEU A 77 6.88 -2.60 13.55
N ALA A 78 7.41 -1.39 13.40
CA ALA A 78 8.69 -1.14 12.76
C ALA A 78 9.59 -0.26 13.64
N GLY A 79 10.82 -0.69 13.85
CA GLY A 79 11.87 0.15 14.44
C GLY A 79 12.19 1.38 13.60
N THR A 80 12.96 2.31 14.17
CA THR A 80 13.54 3.44 13.44
C THR A 80 14.50 2.90 12.37
N GLY A 81 14.54 3.50 11.18
CA GLY A 81 15.38 3.01 10.07
C GLY A 81 14.81 1.85 9.24
N PHE A 82 13.62 1.32 9.57
CA PHE A 82 12.99 0.28 8.74
C PHE A 82 12.57 0.78 7.34
N GLY A 83 12.42 2.10 7.17
CA GLY A 83 11.98 2.70 5.91
C GLY A 83 10.46 2.78 5.81
N LYS A 84 9.79 3.30 6.84
CA LYS A 84 8.33 3.51 6.86
C LYS A 84 7.86 4.38 5.70
N SER A 85 8.60 5.43 5.35
CA SER A 85 8.31 6.32 4.21
C SER A 85 8.24 5.55 2.88
N ARG A 86 9.11 4.55 2.70
CA ARG A 86 9.17 3.71 1.50
C ARG A 86 7.86 2.97 1.23
N ILE A 87 7.17 2.54 2.29
CA ILE A 87 5.88 1.84 2.19
C ILE A 87 4.83 2.77 1.59
N ALA A 88 4.75 4.01 2.10
CA ALA A 88 3.80 5.01 1.62
C ALA A 88 4.08 5.42 0.17
N GLU A 89 5.35 5.61 -0.18
CA GLU A 89 5.78 5.98 -1.53
C GLU A 89 5.43 4.89 -2.56
N ILE A 90 5.71 3.61 -2.26
CA ILE A 90 5.33 2.50 -3.14
C ILE A 90 3.80 2.46 -3.31
N TYR A 91 3.04 2.58 -2.23
CA TYR A 91 1.57 2.58 -2.29
C TYR A 91 1.03 3.73 -3.16
N TYR A 92 1.57 4.93 -3.00
CA TYR A 92 1.20 6.11 -3.80
C TYR A 92 1.46 5.89 -5.30
N LYS A 93 2.58 5.26 -5.65
CA LYS A 93 2.90 4.96 -7.05
C LYS A 93 1.93 3.97 -7.69
N LEU A 94 1.39 3.00 -6.94
CA LEU A 94 0.40 2.04 -7.44
C LEU A 94 -0.94 2.71 -7.80
N ILE A 95 -1.28 3.79 -7.10
CA ILE A 95 -2.50 4.57 -7.33
C ILE A 95 -2.35 5.52 -8.53
N LEU A 96 -1.15 6.08 -8.76
CA LEU A 96 -0.90 7.08 -9.78
C LEU A 96 -0.65 6.55 -11.20
N GLN A 97 -0.56 5.24 -11.41
CA GLN A 97 -0.20 4.64 -12.72
C GLN A 97 -1.18 4.96 -13.88
N LYS A 98 -2.23 5.76 -13.66
CA LYS A 98 -3.10 6.24 -14.74
C LYS A 98 -3.59 7.66 -14.50
N LYS A 99 -2.66 8.61 -14.56
CA LYS A 99 -2.90 9.98 -15.03
C LYS A 99 -1.72 10.45 -15.88
N THR A 100 -1.59 9.84 -17.05
CA THR A 100 -0.87 10.45 -18.18
C THR A 100 -1.78 10.38 -19.39
N CYS A 101 -2.85 11.17 -19.34
CA CYS A 101 -3.16 11.95 -20.54
C CYS A 101 -2.13 13.08 -20.56
N GLY A 102 -1.45 13.23 -21.69
CA GLY A 102 -0.17 13.92 -21.80
C GLY A 102 -0.18 15.42 -21.51
N CYS A 103 1.05 15.94 -21.57
CA CYS A 103 1.47 17.34 -21.44
C CYS A 103 1.59 17.84 -19.99
N THR A 104 2.82 17.86 -19.47
CA THR A 104 3.63 19.09 -19.49
C THR A 104 5.09 18.79 -19.13
N SER A 105 5.97 19.41 -19.91
CA SER A 105 7.42 19.49 -19.71
C SER A 105 7.73 19.91 -18.27
N LEU A 106 8.60 19.16 -17.61
CA LEU A 106 9.25 19.58 -16.36
C LEU A 106 10.33 20.57 -16.74
N GLU A 107 9.92 21.81 -17.03
CA GLU A 107 10.84 22.94 -17.15
C GLU A 107 11.23 23.38 -15.75
N SER A 108 12.52 23.27 -15.48
CA SER A 108 13.20 23.72 -14.27
C SER A 108 12.92 25.19 -14.00
N VAL A 109 12.17 25.49 -12.95
CA VAL A 109 12.19 26.81 -12.31
C VAL A 109 12.25 26.62 -10.81
N GLY A 110 13.42 26.86 -10.26
CA GLY A 110 13.67 26.87 -8.83
C GLY A 110 12.88 28.00 -8.16
N LEU A 111 12.27 27.67 -7.02
CA LEU A 111 11.84 28.67 -6.05
C LEU A 111 12.24 28.22 -4.64
N PRO A 112 12.85 29.11 -3.85
CA PRO A 112 13.40 28.82 -2.53
C PRO A 112 12.29 28.79 -1.46
N TRP A 113 12.33 27.79 -0.58
CA TRP A 113 11.45 27.69 0.58
C TRP A 113 11.77 28.79 1.60
N ARG A 114 10.80 29.69 1.82
CA ARG A 114 10.64 30.43 3.09
C ARG A 114 9.51 29.78 3.88
#